data_AF-A0A1G1KB14-F1
#
_entry.id   AF-A0A1G1KB14-F1
#
_cell.length_a   1.000
_cell.length_b   1.000
_cell.length_c   1.000
_cell.angle_alpha   90.00
_cell.angle_beta   90.00
_cell.angle_gamma   90.00
#
_symmetry.space_group_name_H-M   'P 1'
#
loop_
_entity.id
_entity.type
_entity.pdbx_description
1 polymer ?
#
loop_
_entity_poly.entity_id
_entity_poly.type
_entity_poly.pdbx_seq_one_letter_code
_entity_poly.pdbx_strand_id
1 'polypeptide(L)'
;MQLQSLQDLVHKTRDARRAQTLPKFPPGERDALIKKYHPDHRENAYRPVTFGPNAGEKTVRELAALLEGDSPVSADADLTPAYSTDVLVVGGGGAGCAAALHAHAHGAKVLLATKLRLGDSNTVMAQGGIQIAITNEDSPVQHFLDTLKGGHMKNDHQLLKTMVEEGPSIAKWLLELGVLFDRDADGNLHVKKGGGSSRPRLLTCSDYTGLEIMRVLKDEVLNQKIQLLEFSAAVELLSDGQGNCTGAILQDLDNKRYLVVAAKTVILATGGIGRLHIQGFPTSNHYGATGDALPMSYRLGAKLLQIDTFQYHPTGAVYPEQLIGALVTEGIRSEGGHLVNARGERFVNELDTRDVVSSAIIRECEEGRGVRTATGRLGVWLDTPLLDVESGSGTLDKHFPAMVRQYKRYGLDITKDPVLIYPTLHYQNGGVQIDVNGESGVRNLFVAGEASGGLHGRNRLMGNSL
;
A
#
# COMPACT_ATOMS: atom_id res chain seq x y z
N MET A 1 3.57 14.41 31.70
CA MET A 1 4.59 15.33 31.17
C MET A 1 3.98 16.10 30.02
N GLN A 2 4.22 17.40 29.88
CA GLN A 2 3.74 18.15 28.71
C GLN A 2 4.47 17.63 27.46
N LEU A 3 3.78 17.55 26.31
CA LEU A 3 4.37 17.04 25.05
C LEU A 3 5.66 17.80 24.67
N GLN A 4 5.68 19.11 24.94
CA GLN A 4 6.85 19.97 24.74
C GLN A 4 8.09 19.49 25.50
N SER A 5 7.96 19.13 26.78
CA SER A 5 9.15 18.70 27.55
C SER A 5 9.72 17.38 27.06
N LEU A 6 8.89 16.49 26.51
CA LEU A 6 9.34 15.25 25.88
C LEU A 6 10.03 15.51 24.54
N GLN A 7 9.54 16.48 23.78
CA GLN A 7 10.18 16.95 22.55
C GLN A 7 11.54 17.62 22.84
N ASP A 8 11.61 18.50 23.84
CA ASP A 8 12.87 19.13 24.29
C ASP A 8 13.92 18.09 24.69
N LEU A 9 13.49 16.97 25.26
CA LEU A 9 14.38 15.86 25.59
C LEU A 9 14.98 15.21 24.33
N VAL A 10 14.20 15.05 23.25
CA VAL A 10 14.72 14.56 21.96
C VAL A 10 15.82 15.49 21.45
N HIS A 11 15.62 16.81 21.53
CA HIS A 11 16.65 17.79 21.15
C HIS A 11 17.91 17.63 21.99
N LYS A 12 17.76 17.55 23.32
CA LYS A 12 18.88 17.43 24.26
C LYS A 12 19.70 16.16 24.08
N THR A 13 19.07 15.04 23.74
CA THR A 13 19.79 13.75 23.57
C THR A 13 20.35 13.53 22.17
N ARG A 14 20.13 14.47 21.22
CA ARG A 14 20.46 14.28 19.81
C ARG A 14 21.93 13.96 19.58
N ASP A 15 22.86 14.75 20.13
CA ASP A 15 24.29 14.52 19.94
C ASP A 15 24.77 13.19 20.53
N ALA A 16 24.23 12.79 21.68
CA ALA A 16 24.52 11.48 22.25
C ALA A 16 23.99 10.33 21.37
N ARG A 17 22.79 10.48 20.78
CA ARG A 17 22.20 9.48 19.87
C ARG A 17 22.94 9.38 18.53
N ARG A 18 23.52 10.49 18.04
CA ARG A 18 24.33 10.53 16.81
C ARG A 18 25.61 9.71 16.92
N ALA A 19 26.20 9.66 18.12
CA ALA A 19 27.37 8.83 18.38
C ALA A 19 27.06 7.32 18.51
N GLN A 20 25.78 6.92 18.48
CA GLN A 20 25.38 5.52 18.64
C GLN A 20 25.26 4.82 17.29
N THR A 21 25.73 3.56 17.26
CA THR A 21 25.45 2.62 16.18
C THR A 21 24.62 1.48 16.75
N LEU A 22 23.37 1.36 16.32
CA LEU A 22 22.52 0.23 16.69
C LEU A 22 22.61 -0.84 15.61
N PRO A 23 23.13 -2.05 15.90
CA PRO A 23 23.09 -3.15 14.94
C PRO A 23 21.65 -3.59 14.71
N LYS A 24 21.42 -4.31 13.61
CA LYS A 24 20.17 -5.02 13.38
C LYS A 24 19.97 -6.09 14.44
N PHE A 25 18.72 -6.38 14.79
CA PHE A 25 18.43 -7.46 15.75
C PHE A 25 18.98 -8.81 15.25
N PRO A 26 19.67 -9.58 16.11
CA PRO A 26 19.99 -10.97 15.81
C PRO A 26 18.71 -11.76 15.48
N PRO A 27 18.76 -12.78 14.60
CA PRO A 27 17.56 -13.49 14.15
C PRO A 27 16.65 -13.99 15.28
N GLY A 28 17.20 -14.59 16.35
CA GLY A 28 16.39 -15.09 17.46
C GLY A 28 15.67 -14.00 18.26
N GLU A 29 16.35 -12.88 18.53
CA GLU A 29 15.75 -11.73 19.23
C GLU A 29 14.70 -11.04 18.36
N ARG A 30 14.98 -10.91 17.06
CA ARG A 30 14.07 -10.36 16.07
C ARG A 30 12.77 -11.16 16.02
N ASP A 31 12.87 -12.47 15.90
CA ASP A 31 11.70 -13.35 15.78
C ASP A 31 10.89 -13.36 17.08
N ALA A 32 11.55 -13.28 18.25
CA ALA A 32 10.89 -13.14 19.55
C ALA A 32 10.16 -11.79 19.70
N LEU A 33 10.77 -10.70 19.24
CA LEU A 33 10.16 -9.36 19.23
C LEU A 33 8.89 -9.35 18.36
N ILE A 34 8.99 -9.84 17.12
CA ILE A 34 7.86 -9.91 16.18
C ILE A 34 6.74 -10.77 16.78
N LYS A 35 7.05 -11.97 17.26
CA LYS A 35 6.05 -12.89 17.83
C LYS A 35 5.29 -12.28 19.01
N LYS A 36 5.96 -11.46 19.83
CA LYS A 36 5.36 -10.88 21.03
C LYS A 36 4.53 -9.62 20.74
N TYR A 37 4.99 -8.74 19.85
CA TYR A 37 4.39 -7.40 19.70
C TYR A 37 3.75 -7.13 18.34
N HIS A 38 4.08 -7.86 17.27
CA HIS A 38 3.51 -7.58 15.96
C HIS A 38 2.01 -7.93 15.92
N PRO A 39 1.16 -7.09 15.30
CA PRO A 39 -0.28 -7.33 15.26
C PRO A 39 -0.68 -8.66 14.62
N ASP A 40 0.11 -9.16 13.66
CA ASP A 40 -0.17 -10.44 12.99
C ASP A 40 -0.08 -11.67 13.92
N HIS A 41 0.49 -11.52 15.13
CA HIS A 41 0.63 -12.61 16.11
C HIS A 41 -0.34 -12.53 17.28
N ARG A 42 -1.30 -11.60 17.24
CA ARG A 42 -2.34 -11.47 18.27
C ARG A 42 -3.45 -12.51 18.03
N GLU A 43 -3.29 -13.71 18.57
CA GLU A 43 -4.20 -14.86 18.30
C GLU A 43 -5.69 -14.54 18.47
N ASN A 44 -6.05 -13.69 19.44
CA ASN A 44 -7.44 -13.29 19.70
C ASN A 44 -8.08 -12.45 18.57
N ALA A 45 -7.27 -11.80 17.73
CA ALA A 45 -7.72 -11.05 16.56
C ALA A 45 -8.12 -11.94 15.38
N TYR A 46 -7.76 -13.22 15.41
CA TYR A 46 -7.96 -14.16 14.31
C TYR A 46 -9.07 -15.16 14.59
N ARG A 47 -9.76 -15.59 13.54
CA ARG A 47 -10.73 -16.69 13.55
C ARG A 47 -10.75 -17.42 12.21
N PRO A 48 -11.19 -18.69 12.16
CA PRO A 48 -11.43 -19.36 10.88
C PRO A 48 -12.59 -18.70 10.11
N VAL A 49 -12.49 -18.72 8.78
CA VAL A 49 -13.62 -18.44 7.88
C VAL A 49 -14.54 -19.65 7.86
N THR A 50 -15.86 -19.45 7.92
CA THR A 50 -16.83 -20.53 8.12
C THR A 50 -17.32 -21.21 6.84
N PHE A 51 -17.28 -20.52 5.69
CA PHE A 51 -17.76 -21.06 4.41
C PHE A 51 -16.95 -20.52 3.23
N GLY A 52 -17.15 -21.10 2.04
CA GLY A 52 -16.56 -20.64 0.79
C GLY A 52 -15.17 -21.23 0.50
N PRO A 53 -14.48 -20.74 -0.55
CA PRO A 53 -13.20 -21.28 -1.00
C PRO A 53 -12.09 -21.36 0.05
N ASN A 54 -12.13 -20.53 1.09
CA ASN A 54 -11.14 -20.47 2.18
C ASN A 54 -11.71 -20.99 3.52
N ALA A 55 -12.79 -21.77 3.51
CA ALA A 55 -13.36 -22.35 4.73
C ALA A 55 -12.29 -23.09 5.56
N GLY A 56 -12.25 -22.80 6.87
CA GLY A 56 -11.27 -23.36 7.81
C GLY A 56 -9.93 -22.62 7.88
N GLU A 57 -9.61 -21.76 6.92
CA GLU A 57 -8.42 -20.90 7.00
C GLU A 57 -8.64 -19.74 7.98
N LYS A 58 -7.57 -19.35 8.69
CA LYS A 58 -7.63 -18.25 9.65
C LYS A 58 -7.42 -16.91 8.96
N THR A 59 -8.17 -15.90 9.39
CA THR A 59 -7.94 -14.49 9.06
C THR A 59 -8.38 -13.61 10.23
N VAL A 60 -8.14 -12.30 10.14
CA VAL A 60 -8.61 -11.31 11.11
C VAL A 60 -10.13 -11.22 11.09
N ARG A 61 -10.73 -10.96 12.26
CA ARG A 61 -12.19 -10.96 12.45
C ARG A 61 -12.93 -10.06 11.47
N GLU A 62 -12.36 -8.90 11.15
CA GLU A 62 -12.92 -7.91 10.25
C GLU A 62 -12.99 -8.43 8.81
N LEU A 63 -11.91 -9.05 8.31
CA LEU A 63 -11.91 -9.64 6.97
C LEU A 63 -12.82 -10.87 6.91
N ALA A 64 -12.80 -11.73 7.94
CA ALA A 64 -13.72 -12.87 7.98
C ALA A 64 -15.19 -12.41 7.95
N ALA A 65 -15.54 -11.33 8.68
CA ALA A 65 -16.87 -10.75 8.64
C ALA A 65 -17.23 -10.16 7.26
N LEU A 66 -16.26 -9.55 6.57
CA LEU A 66 -16.45 -9.04 5.20
C LEU A 66 -16.71 -10.18 4.21
N LEU A 67 -15.93 -11.26 4.27
CA LEU A 67 -16.07 -12.42 3.38
C LEU A 67 -17.36 -13.21 3.64
N GLU A 68 -17.79 -13.24 4.90
CA GLU A 68 -18.99 -13.95 5.32
C GLU A 68 -20.28 -13.12 5.17
N GLY A 69 -20.17 -11.88 4.70
CA GLY A 69 -21.29 -10.99 4.47
C GLY A 69 -22.08 -11.36 3.20
N ASP A 70 -23.40 -11.23 3.30
CA ASP A 70 -24.31 -11.41 2.17
C ASP A 70 -24.08 -10.35 1.07
N SER A 71 -24.49 -10.69 -0.14
CA SER A 71 -24.54 -9.71 -1.22
C SER A 71 -25.52 -8.59 -0.86
N PRO A 72 -25.17 -7.30 -1.10
CA PRO A 72 -26.12 -6.21 -0.93
C PRO A 72 -27.19 -6.17 -2.03
N VAL A 73 -27.07 -7.01 -3.07
CA VAL A 73 -28.01 -7.08 -4.19
C VAL A 73 -29.02 -8.20 -3.94
N SER A 74 -30.30 -7.88 -4.13
CA SER A 74 -31.38 -8.87 -3.99
C SER A 74 -31.36 -9.91 -5.11
N ALA A 75 -31.80 -11.14 -4.81
CA ALA A 75 -31.84 -12.24 -5.77
C ALA A 75 -32.83 -12.02 -6.93
N ASP A 76 -33.81 -11.13 -6.76
CA ASP A 76 -34.80 -10.74 -7.76
C ASP A 76 -34.46 -9.41 -8.48
N ALA A 77 -33.22 -8.91 -8.31
CA ALA A 77 -32.78 -7.69 -8.99
C ALA A 77 -32.91 -7.82 -10.51
N ASP A 78 -33.34 -6.74 -11.17
CA ASP A 78 -33.36 -6.66 -12.63
C ASP A 78 -31.93 -6.66 -13.17
N LEU A 79 -31.59 -7.71 -13.92
CA LEU A 79 -30.28 -7.91 -14.52
C LEU A 79 -30.21 -7.44 -15.99
N THR A 80 -31.17 -6.63 -16.43
CA THR A 80 -31.15 -6.05 -17.77
C THR A 80 -29.94 -5.12 -17.94
N PRO A 81 -29.00 -5.40 -18.87
CA PRO A 81 -27.78 -4.61 -19.00
C PRO A 81 -28.07 -3.16 -19.43
N ALA A 82 -27.63 -2.20 -18.62
CA ALA A 82 -27.57 -0.79 -19.00
C ALA A 82 -26.37 -0.50 -19.92
N TYR A 83 -25.30 -1.30 -19.77
CA TYR A 83 -24.10 -1.21 -20.58
C TYR A 83 -23.65 -2.60 -21.07
N SER A 84 -23.00 -2.62 -22.23
CA SER A 84 -22.30 -3.81 -22.74
C SER A 84 -20.93 -3.42 -23.28
N THR A 85 -19.91 -4.17 -22.88
CA THR A 85 -18.50 -3.89 -23.18
C THR A 85 -17.73 -5.19 -23.41
N ASP A 86 -16.53 -5.12 -24.01
CA ASP A 86 -15.66 -6.29 -24.08
C ASP A 86 -14.98 -6.49 -22.73
N VAL A 87 -14.37 -5.42 -22.20
CA VAL A 87 -13.67 -5.42 -20.91
C VAL A 87 -14.31 -4.39 -19.99
N LEU A 88 -14.75 -4.84 -18.81
CA LEU A 88 -15.09 -3.97 -17.69
C LEU A 88 -13.90 -3.92 -16.73
N VAL A 89 -13.35 -2.75 -16.49
CA VAL A 89 -12.33 -2.53 -15.46
C VAL A 89 -12.98 -1.86 -14.26
N VAL A 90 -12.80 -2.42 -13.07
CA VAL A 90 -13.37 -1.91 -11.81
C VAL A 90 -12.25 -1.38 -10.92
N GLY A 91 -12.16 -0.07 -10.79
CA GLY A 91 -11.20 0.66 -9.98
C GLY A 91 -10.35 1.63 -10.82
N GLY A 92 -10.40 2.92 -10.49
CA GLY A 92 -9.70 3.99 -11.22
C GLY A 92 -8.34 4.38 -10.63
N GLY A 93 -7.61 3.41 -10.03
CA GLY A 93 -6.23 3.57 -9.56
C GLY A 93 -5.20 3.12 -10.59
N GLY A 94 -3.92 3.05 -10.21
CA GLY A 94 -2.82 2.77 -11.15
C GLY A 94 -2.99 1.48 -11.94
N ALA A 95 -3.30 0.37 -11.25
CA ALA A 95 -3.54 -0.93 -11.89
C ALA A 95 -4.74 -0.90 -12.85
N GLY A 96 -5.82 -0.23 -12.49
CA GLY A 96 -7.01 -0.14 -13.33
C GLY A 96 -6.83 0.75 -14.54
N CYS A 97 -6.16 1.91 -14.39
CA CYS A 97 -5.80 2.76 -15.53
C CYS A 97 -4.85 2.04 -16.48
N ALA A 98 -3.83 1.35 -15.96
CA ALA A 98 -2.91 0.56 -16.78
C ALA A 98 -3.65 -0.56 -17.53
N ALA A 99 -4.49 -1.33 -16.85
CA ALA A 99 -5.30 -2.39 -17.48
C ALA A 99 -6.23 -1.83 -18.57
N ALA A 100 -6.90 -0.71 -18.31
CA ALA A 100 -7.79 -0.06 -19.27
C ALA A 100 -7.02 0.42 -20.52
N LEU A 101 -5.87 1.07 -20.34
CA LEU A 101 -5.02 1.54 -21.44
C LEU A 101 -4.49 0.38 -22.28
N HIS A 102 -3.97 -0.68 -21.65
CA HIS A 102 -3.48 -1.85 -22.37
C HIS A 102 -4.60 -2.57 -23.12
N ALA A 103 -5.76 -2.79 -22.50
CA ALA A 103 -6.91 -3.42 -23.18
C ALA A 103 -7.39 -2.57 -24.36
N HIS A 104 -7.49 -1.25 -24.19
CA HIS A 104 -7.89 -0.32 -25.24
C HIS A 104 -6.89 -0.30 -26.41
N ALA A 105 -5.59 -0.27 -26.12
CA ALA A 105 -4.54 -0.30 -27.14
C ALA A 105 -4.57 -1.58 -28.01
N HIS A 106 -5.12 -2.67 -27.48
CA HIS A 106 -5.34 -3.93 -28.21
C HIS A 106 -6.73 -4.02 -28.87
N GLY A 107 -7.48 -2.92 -28.92
CA GLY A 107 -8.73 -2.81 -29.68
C GLY A 107 -9.99 -3.24 -28.93
N ALA A 108 -9.91 -3.52 -27.62
CA ALA A 108 -11.10 -3.85 -26.84
C ALA A 108 -11.98 -2.63 -26.61
N LYS A 109 -13.31 -2.80 -26.63
CA LYS A 109 -14.23 -1.83 -26.04
C LYS A 109 -14.09 -1.91 -24.52
N VAL A 110 -13.60 -0.84 -23.91
CA VAL A 110 -13.33 -0.76 -22.46
C VAL A 110 -14.31 0.16 -21.78
N LEU A 111 -14.88 -0.30 -20.66
CA LEU A 111 -15.59 0.51 -19.68
C LEU A 111 -14.79 0.49 -18.38
N LEU A 112 -14.34 1.65 -17.93
CA LEU A 112 -13.70 1.82 -16.62
C LEU A 112 -14.72 2.36 -15.63
N ALA A 113 -15.05 1.59 -14.60
CA ALA A 113 -15.91 2.01 -13.50
C ALA A 113 -15.09 2.26 -12.24
N THR A 114 -15.37 3.33 -11.51
CA THR A 114 -14.70 3.63 -10.25
C THR A 114 -15.68 4.25 -9.27
N LYS A 115 -15.59 3.84 -8.00
CA LYS A 115 -16.51 4.30 -6.95
C LYS A 115 -16.28 5.73 -6.51
N LEU A 116 -15.10 6.30 -6.77
CA LEU A 116 -14.79 7.70 -6.52
C LEU A 116 -14.49 8.38 -7.86
N ARG A 117 -13.62 9.39 -7.87
CA ARG A 117 -13.11 9.99 -9.10
C ARG A 117 -11.92 9.21 -9.65
N LEU A 118 -11.65 9.34 -10.94
CA LEU A 118 -10.47 8.80 -11.60
C LEU A 118 -9.20 9.38 -10.96
N GLY A 119 -8.33 8.49 -10.49
CA GLY A 119 -7.12 8.82 -9.73
C GLY A 119 -7.34 9.04 -8.23
N ASP A 120 -8.57 9.19 -7.74
CA ASP A 120 -8.89 9.37 -6.31
C ASP A 120 -8.75 8.05 -5.53
N SER A 121 -7.50 7.62 -5.36
CA SER A 121 -7.11 6.23 -5.08
C SER A 121 -5.86 6.15 -4.20
N ASN A 122 -5.57 4.95 -3.67
CA ASN A 122 -4.33 4.67 -2.92
C ASN A 122 -3.07 5.07 -3.71
N THR A 123 -3.07 4.87 -5.03
CA THR A 123 -1.90 5.10 -5.88
C THR A 123 -1.39 6.53 -5.79
N VAL A 124 -2.27 7.55 -5.78
CA VAL A 124 -1.87 8.96 -5.67
C VAL A 124 -1.10 9.27 -4.39
N MET A 125 -1.34 8.51 -3.32
CA MET A 125 -0.72 8.75 -2.01
C MET A 125 0.66 8.09 -1.86
N ALA A 126 1.13 7.32 -2.86
CA ALA A 126 2.42 6.67 -2.77
C ALA A 126 3.57 7.68 -2.92
N GLN A 127 4.42 7.76 -1.91
CA GLN A 127 5.52 8.72 -1.85
C GLN A 127 6.85 8.09 -2.29
N GLY A 128 7.17 6.94 -1.69
CA GLY A 128 8.54 6.41 -1.65
C GLY A 128 9.19 6.00 -2.97
N GLY A 129 8.43 5.68 -4.02
CA GLY A 129 8.98 5.26 -5.32
C GLY A 129 8.52 3.90 -5.80
N ILE A 130 8.94 3.54 -7.01
CA ILE A 130 8.71 2.24 -7.67
C ILE A 130 10.05 1.51 -7.85
N GLN A 131 10.14 0.23 -7.47
CA GLN A 131 11.38 -0.54 -7.59
C GLN A 131 11.46 -1.24 -8.95
N ILE A 132 12.45 -0.89 -9.75
CA ILE A 132 12.71 -1.50 -11.05
C ILE A 132 14.22 -1.60 -11.27
N ALA A 133 14.71 -2.82 -11.53
CA ALA A 133 16.12 -3.08 -11.79
C ALA A 133 16.51 -2.63 -13.21
N ILE A 134 16.93 -1.36 -13.34
CA ILE A 134 17.28 -0.73 -14.64
C ILE A 134 18.76 -0.35 -14.78
N THR A 135 19.55 -0.42 -13.70
CA THR A 135 20.96 0.01 -13.69
C THR A 135 21.91 -1.14 -14.05
N ASN A 136 23.12 -0.80 -14.50
CA ASN A 136 24.14 -1.80 -14.85
C ASN A 136 24.63 -2.61 -13.64
N GLU A 137 24.51 -2.07 -12.42
CA GLU A 137 24.94 -2.68 -11.17
C GLU A 137 23.87 -3.57 -10.50
N ASP A 138 22.70 -3.71 -11.14
CA ASP A 138 21.55 -4.45 -10.64
C ASP A 138 20.98 -5.40 -11.71
N SER A 139 20.05 -6.27 -11.31
CA SER A 139 19.36 -7.18 -12.24
C SER A 139 17.99 -7.61 -11.72
N PRO A 140 17.08 -8.04 -12.63
CA PRO A 140 15.84 -8.70 -12.23
C PRO A 140 16.05 -9.87 -11.26
N VAL A 141 17.13 -10.64 -11.42
CA VAL A 141 17.49 -11.75 -10.51
C VAL A 141 17.77 -11.24 -9.10
N GLN A 142 18.52 -10.14 -8.96
CA GLN A 142 18.81 -9.58 -7.65
C GLN A 142 17.56 -8.98 -6.99
N HIS A 143 16.69 -8.34 -7.77
CA HIS A 143 15.39 -7.85 -7.31
C HIS A 143 14.46 -9.00 -6.89
N PHE A 144 14.46 -10.12 -7.62
CA PHE A 144 13.75 -11.35 -7.27
C PHE A 144 14.19 -11.86 -5.90
N LEU A 145 15.51 -12.02 -5.68
CA LEU A 145 16.06 -12.56 -4.44
C LEU A 145 15.73 -11.67 -3.23
N ASP A 146 15.85 -10.35 -3.40
CA ASP A 146 15.50 -9.40 -2.34
C ASP A 146 14.01 -9.51 -1.99
N THR A 147 13.14 -9.54 -3.02
CA THR A 147 11.68 -9.60 -2.83
C THR A 147 11.23 -10.93 -2.25
N LEU A 148 11.80 -12.05 -2.70
CA LEU A 148 11.50 -13.39 -2.18
C LEU A 148 11.87 -13.48 -0.70
N LYS A 149 13.05 -12.97 -0.33
CA LYS A 149 13.47 -12.89 1.08
C LYS A 149 12.55 -11.98 1.88
N GLY A 150 12.20 -10.82 1.34
CA GLY A 150 11.29 -9.86 1.96
C GLY A 150 9.92 -10.45 2.25
N GLY A 151 9.38 -11.26 1.35
CA GLY A 151 8.10 -11.95 1.49
C GLY A 151 8.14 -13.26 2.30
N HIS A 152 9.24 -13.51 3.02
CA HIS A 152 9.48 -14.72 3.83
C HIS A 152 9.42 -16.02 3.03
N MET A 153 9.86 -15.99 1.77
CA MET A 153 9.82 -17.14 0.85
C MET A 153 8.39 -17.67 0.63
N LYS A 154 7.36 -16.83 0.80
CA LYS A 154 5.94 -17.16 0.60
C LYS A 154 5.35 -16.52 -0.65
N ASN A 155 6.17 -15.88 -1.46
CA ASN A 155 5.79 -15.34 -2.76
C ASN A 155 5.50 -16.49 -3.73
N ASP A 156 4.55 -16.29 -4.64
CA ASP A 156 4.48 -17.10 -5.85
C ASP A 156 5.67 -16.79 -6.75
N HIS A 157 6.47 -17.81 -7.07
CA HIS A 157 7.71 -17.63 -7.81
C HIS A 157 7.48 -17.18 -9.26
N GLN A 158 6.37 -17.61 -9.90
CA GLN A 158 6.08 -17.23 -11.28
C GLN A 158 5.60 -15.79 -11.33
N LEU A 159 4.66 -15.40 -10.45
CA LEU A 159 4.21 -14.00 -10.35
C LEU A 159 5.38 -13.06 -10.06
N LEU A 160 6.24 -13.45 -9.11
CA LEU A 160 7.40 -12.63 -8.74
C LEU A 160 8.40 -12.52 -9.89
N LYS A 161 8.67 -13.62 -10.60
CA LYS A 161 9.55 -13.62 -11.78
C LYS A 161 9.01 -12.69 -12.86
N THR A 162 7.72 -12.79 -13.19
CA THR A 162 7.06 -11.90 -14.16
C THR A 162 7.24 -10.43 -13.76
N MET A 163 6.91 -10.07 -12.51
CA MET A 163 7.02 -8.69 -12.04
C MET A 163 8.44 -8.10 -12.22
N VAL A 164 9.49 -8.86 -11.84
CA VAL A 164 10.86 -8.33 -11.91
C VAL A 164 11.43 -8.33 -13.32
N GLU A 165 11.06 -9.30 -14.16
CA GLU A 165 11.54 -9.40 -15.55
C GLU A 165 10.84 -8.38 -16.47
N GLU A 166 9.57 -8.11 -16.23
CA GLU A 166 8.81 -7.11 -17.00
C GLU A 166 9.02 -5.67 -16.49
N GLY A 167 9.45 -5.49 -15.23
CA GLY A 167 9.67 -4.17 -14.64
C GLY A 167 10.39 -3.17 -15.56
N PRO A 168 11.53 -3.50 -16.20
CA PRO A 168 12.22 -2.59 -17.11
C PRO A 168 11.38 -2.11 -18.32
N SER A 169 10.50 -2.97 -18.87
CA SER A 169 9.59 -2.56 -19.95
C SER A 169 8.49 -1.63 -19.43
N ILE A 170 8.03 -1.84 -18.19
CA ILE A 170 7.08 -0.94 -17.51
C ILE A 170 7.71 0.42 -17.23
N ALA A 171 8.97 0.49 -16.77
CA ALA A 171 9.69 1.76 -16.62
C ALA A 171 9.75 2.54 -17.94
N LYS A 172 10.07 1.84 -19.04
CA LYS A 172 10.11 2.43 -20.38
C LYS A 172 8.74 2.94 -20.80
N TRP A 173 7.69 2.13 -20.61
CA TRP A 173 6.31 2.53 -20.95
C TRP A 173 5.88 3.78 -20.17
N LEU A 174 6.14 3.84 -18.87
CA LEU A 174 5.82 5.02 -18.05
C LEU A 174 6.58 6.27 -18.53
N LEU A 175 7.85 6.14 -18.91
CA LEU A 175 8.64 7.23 -19.50
C LEU A 175 8.06 7.70 -20.84
N GLU A 176 7.64 6.77 -21.70
CA GLU A 176 7.02 7.07 -23.01
C GLU A 176 5.67 7.79 -22.85
N LEU A 177 4.89 7.47 -21.81
CA LEU A 177 3.67 8.21 -21.47
C LEU A 177 3.96 9.59 -20.86
N GLY A 178 5.18 9.85 -20.40
CA GLY A 178 5.60 11.16 -19.88
C GLY A 178 5.71 11.27 -18.36
N VAL A 179 5.90 10.15 -17.64
CA VAL A 179 6.25 10.17 -16.20
C VAL A 179 7.62 10.80 -16.01
N LEU A 180 7.70 11.82 -15.15
CA LEU A 180 8.93 12.58 -14.89
C LEU A 180 9.71 12.02 -13.70
N PHE A 181 10.37 10.88 -13.88
CA PHE A 181 11.30 10.35 -12.88
C PHE A 181 12.50 11.29 -12.65
N ASP A 182 12.98 11.31 -11.41
CA ASP A 182 14.16 12.08 -11.00
C ASP A 182 15.39 11.69 -11.82
N ARG A 183 16.21 12.69 -12.14
CA ARG A 183 17.45 12.52 -12.91
C ARG A 183 18.65 13.02 -12.15
N ASP A 184 19.81 12.42 -12.42
CA ASP A 184 21.10 12.95 -11.95
C ASP A 184 21.53 14.17 -12.78
N ALA A 185 22.70 14.73 -12.45
CA ALA A 185 23.25 15.91 -13.13
C ALA A 185 23.56 15.67 -14.61
N ASP A 186 23.79 14.42 -15.00
CA ASP A 186 24.10 14.00 -16.38
C ASP A 186 22.82 13.64 -17.17
N GLY A 187 21.65 13.69 -16.53
CA GLY A 187 20.35 13.41 -17.13
C GLY A 187 19.94 11.93 -17.11
N ASN A 188 20.73 11.06 -16.47
CA ASN A 188 20.37 9.65 -16.31
C ASN A 188 19.30 9.47 -15.23
N LEU A 189 18.59 8.35 -15.27
CA LEU A 189 17.60 8.04 -14.23
C LEU A 189 18.29 7.86 -12.88
N HIS A 190 17.85 8.63 -11.90
CA HIS A 190 18.37 8.53 -10.55
C HIS A 190 17.61 7.46 -9.77
N VAL A 191 18.35 6.51 -9.20
CA VAL A 191 17.78 5.44 -8.36
C VAL A 191 18.27 5.54 -6.93
N LYS A 192 17.35 5.32 -5.98
CA LYS A 192 17.66 5.24 -4.55
C LYS A 192 17.67 3.79 -4.08
N LYS A 193 18.22 3.56 -2.88
CA LYS A 193 18.15 2.26 -2.21
C LYS A 193 16.89 2.19 -1.33
N GLY A 194 15.96 1.32 -1.69
CA GLY A 194 14.76 1.05 -0.90
C GLY A 194 15.03 0.15 0.32
N GLY A 195 14.14 0.20 1.32
CA GLY A 195 14.21 -0.67 2.48
C GLY A 195 14.14 -2.16 2.09
N GLY A 196 15.07 -2.96 2.62
CA GLY A 196 15.18 -4.39 2.33
C GLY A 196 15.90 -4.75 1.03
N SER A 197 16.22 -3.77 0.17
CA SER A 197 16.92 -4.00 -1.10
C SER A 197 18.45 -4.06 -0.95
N SER A 198 19.09 -4.95 -1.71
CA SER A 198 20.54 -5.10 -1.77
C SER A 198 21.21 -4.08 -2.70
N ARG A 199 20.51 -3.63 -3.76
CA ARG A 199 20.97 -2.62 -4.72
C ARG A 199 20.03 -1.41 -4.80
N PRO A 200 20.53 -0.23 -5.20
CA PRO A 200 19.68 0.89 -5.60
C PRO A 200 18.88 0.55 -6.86
N ARG A 201 17.55 0.70 -6.78
CA ARG A 201 16.62 0.43 -7.90
C ARG A 201 15.28 1.17 -7.77
N LEU A 202 15.19 2.06 -6.80
CA LEU A 202 13.96 2.77 -6.47
C LEU A 202 13.92 4.05 -7.29
N LEU A 203 13.09 4.05 -8.34
CA LEU A 203 12.76 5.23 -9.12
C LEU A 203 11.80 6.13 -8.34
N THR A 204 12.08 7.43 -8.32
CA THR A 204 11.31 8.41 -7.57
C THR A 204 10.91 9.59 -8.44
N CYS A 205 9.83 10.27 -8.04
CA CYS A 205 9.53 11.65 -8.45
C CYS A 205 9.47 12.47 -7.16
N SER A 206 10.63 12.84 -6.63
CA SER A 206 10.78 13.40 -5.27
C SER A 206 10.05 12.53 -4.22
N ASP A 207 9.11 13.08 -3.45
CA ASP A 207 8.30 12.38 -2.46
C ASP A 207 6.81 12.21 -2.89
N TYR A 208 6.52 12.21 -4.19
CA TYR A 208 5.17 12.13 -4.75
C TYR A 208 5.08 11.23 -6.00
N THR A 209 5.89 10.18 -6.06
CA THR A 209 5.98 9.26 -7.21
C THR A 209 4.62 8.72 -7.68
N GLY A 210 3.75 8.32 -6.74
CA GLY A 210 2.42 7.81 -7.06
C GLY A 210 1.47 8.86 -7.64
N LEU A 211 1.58 10.11 -7.18
CA LEU A 211 0.83 11.23 -7.74
C LEU A 211 1.26 11.49 -9.19
N GLU A 212 2.57 11.47 -9.47
CA GLU A 212 3.10 11.70 -10.81
C GLU A 212 2.70 10.58 -11.79
N ILE A 213 2.83 9.32 -11.37
CA ILE A 213 2.36 8.17 -12.17
C ILE A 213 0.85 8.28 -12.43
N MET A 214 0.05 8.57 -11.40
CA MET A 214 -1.40 8.68 -11.59
C MET A 214 -1.81 9.87 -12.43
N ARG A 215 -1.10 10.99 -12.37
CA ARG A 215 -1.35 12.15 -13.24
C ARG A 215 -1.28 11.71 -14.70
N VAL A 216 -0.18 11.07 -15.09
CA VAL A 216 0.04 10.60 -16.46
C VAL A 216 -0.97 9.54 -16.87
N LEU A 217 -1.18 8.50 -16.06
CA LEU A 217 -2.13 7.44 -16.39
C LEU A 217 -3.57 7.95 -16.50
N LYS A 218 -3.97 8.88 -15.63
CA LYS A 218 -5.28 9.54 -15.70
C LYS A 218 -5.43 10.33 -16.99
N ASP A 219 -4.45 11.17 -17.30
CA ASP A 219 -4.47 12.01 -18.50
C ASP A 219 -4.60 11.13 -19.75
N GLU A 220 -3.89 10.00 -19.81
CA GLU A 220 -3.97 9.07 -20.93
C GLU A 220 -5.31 8.35 -21.05
N VAL A 221 -5.91 7.91 -19.93
CA VAL A 221 -7.26 7.31 -19.98
C VAL A 221 -8.27 8.29 -20.60
N LEU A 222 -8.15 9.58 -20.26
CA LEU A 222 -9.00 10.64 -20.81
C LEU A 222 -8.67 10.96 -22.27
N ASN A 223 -7.39 11.03 -22.64
CA ASN A 223 -6.93 11.30 -24.00
C ASN A 223 -7.37 10.22 -24.99
N GLN A 224 -7.30 8.96 -24.58
CA GLN A 224 -7.78 7.81 -25.35
C GLN A 224 -9.31 7.70 -25.41
N LYS A 225 -10.04 8.56 -24.68
CA LYS A 225 -11.51 8.58 -24.63
C LYS A 225 -12.11 7.24 -24.20
N ILE A 226 -11.42 6.53 -23.30
CA ILE A 226 -11.95 5.31 -22.70
C ILE A 226 -13.24 5.67 -21.93
N GLN A 227 -14.29 4.86 -22.09
CA GLN A 227 -15.57 5.12 -21.44
C GLN A 227 -15.39 4.99 -19.92
N LEU A 228 -15.80 6.03 -19.18
CA LEU A 228 -15.60 6.15 -17.74
C LEU A 228 -16.94 6.32 -17.01
N LEU A 229 -17.13 5.56 -15.93
CA LEU A 229 -18.21 5.75 -14.95
C LEU A 229 -17.59 6.05 -13.59
N GLU A 230 -17.57 7.32 -13.21
CA GLU A 230 -17.20 7.75 -11.86
C GLU A 230 -18.38 7.58 -10.89
N PHE A 231 -18.10 7.61 -9.59
CA PHE A 231 -19.11 7.46 -8.52
C PHE A 231 -19.97 6.20 -8.67
N SER A 232 -19.41 5.15 -9.28
CA SER A 232 -20.10 3.89 -9.59
C SER A 232 -19.37 2.75 -8.89
N ALA A 233 -19.87 2.35 -7.72
CA ALA A 233 -19.26 1.30 -6.92
C ALA A 233 -19.70 -0.08 -7.40
N ALA A 234 -18.77 -0.97 -7.76
CA ALA A 234 -19.14 -2.37 -7.97
C ALA A 234 -19.59 -2.98 -6.63
N VAL A 235 -20.78 -3.58 -6.63
CA VAL A 235 -21.39 -4.18 -5.45
C VAL A 235 -21.56 -5.69 -5.58
N GLU A 236 -21.63 -6.21 -6.81
CA GLU A 236 -21.66 -7.64 -7.08
C GLU A 236 -21.15 -7.99 -8.49
N LEU A 237 -20.64 -9.23 -8.67
CA LEU A 237 -20.28 -9.79 -9.97
C LEU A 237 -21.44 -10.61 -10.56
N LEU A 238 -21.51 -10.64 -11.89
CA LEU A 238 -22.47 -11.46 -12.63
C LEU A 238 -21.83 -12.78 -13.05
N SER A 239 -22.68 -13.82 -13.13
CA SER A 239 -22.30 -15.18 -13.54
C SER A 239 -23.24 -15.69 -14.62
N ASP A 240 -22.74 -16.60 -15.47
CA ASP A 240 -23.57 -17.38 -16.41
C ASP A 240 -24.28 -18.58 -15.74
N GLY A 241 -24.13 -18.74 -14.42
CA GLY A 241 -24.64 -19.89 -13.68
C GLY A 241 -23.78 -21.15 -13.79
N GLN A 242 -22.73 -21.13 -14.62
CA GLN A 242 -21.72 -22.19 -14.74
C GLN A 242 -20.41 -21.81 -14.02
N GLY A 243 -20.38 -20.64 -13.39
CA GLY A 243 -19.23 -20.15 -12.63
C GLY A 243 -18.28 -19.27 -13.44
N ASN A 244 -18.64 -18.85 -14.67
CA ASN A 244 -17.84 -17.88 -15.41
C ASN A 244 -18.34 -16.46 -15.13
N CYS A 245 -17.43 -15.50 -15.00
CA CYS A 245 -17.81 -14.10 -14.81
C CYS A 245 -18.32 -13.49 -16.13
N THR A 246 -19.43 -12.76 -16.05
CA THR A 246 -20.11 -12.17 -17.22
C THR A 246 -20.38 -10.66 -17.10
N GLY A 247 -19.83 -10.02 -16.07
CA GLY A 247 -20.03 -8.61 -15.81
C GLY A 247 -20.13 -8.28 -14.33
N ALA A 248 -20.70 -7.12 -14.03
CA ALA A 248 -20.90 -6.67 -12.65
C ALA A 248 -22.14 -5.78 -12.52
N ILE A 249 -22.62 -5.68 -11.29
CA ILE A 249 -23.62 -4.72 -10.86
C ILE A 249 -22.89 -3.59 -10.16
N LEU A 250 -23.04 -2.38 -10.70
CA LEU A 250 -22.55 -1.16 -10.11
C LEU A 250 -23.69 -0.46 -9.37
N GLN A 251 -23.39 0.24 -8.29
CA GLN A 251 -24.29 1.16 -7.63
C GLN A 251 -23.80 2.60 -7.88
N ASP A 252 -24.66 3.39 -8.52
CA ASP A 252 -24.50 4.85 -8.60
C ASP A 252 -24.59 5.42 -7.18
N LEU A 253 -23.52 6.06 -6.71
CA LEU A 253 -23.47 6.59 -5.36
C LEU A 253 -24.32 7.85 -5.16
N ASP A 254 -24.65 8.58 -6.23
CA ASP A 254 -25.49 9.78 -6.17
C ASP A 254 -26.96 9.39 -6.05
N ASN A 255 -27.43 8.49 -6.93
CA ASN A 255 -28.85 8.15 -7.03
C ASN A 255 -29.24 6.80 -6.39
N LYS A 256 -28.25 6.03 -5.91
CA LYS A 256 -28.41 4.68 -5.31
C LYS A 256 -29.00 3.63 -6.25
N ARG A 257 -28.96 3.89 -7.55
CA ARG A 257 -29.50 2.99 -8.58
C ARG A 257 -28.47 1.93 -8.94
N TYR A 258 -28.94 0.73 -9.27
CA TYR A 258 -28.09 -0.29 -9.86
C TYR A 258 -27.94 -0.09 -11.36
N LEU A 259 -26.71 -0.22 -11.83
CA LEU A 259 -26.32 -0.22 -13.23
C LEU A 259 -25.70 -1.58 -13.56
N VAL A 260 -26.40 -2.36 -14.36
CA VAL A 260 -25.91 -3.68 -14.77
C VAL A 260 -25.00 -3.51 -15.98
N VAL A 261 -23.79 -4.04 -15.89
CA VAL A 261 -22.81 -4.04 -16.98
C VAL A 261 -22.56 -5.47 -17.41
N ALA A 262 -22.95 -5.82 -18.63
CA ALA A 262 -22.55 -7.06 -19.27
C ALA A 262 -21.15 -6.89 -19.87
N ALA A 263 -20.23 -7.83 -19.59
CA ALA A 263 -18.86 -7.80 -20.09
C ALA A 263 -18.39 -9.21 -20.46
N LYS A 264 -17.54 -9.32 -21.49
CA LYS A 264 -16.89 -10.60 -21.82
C LYS A 264 -15.83 -10.96 -20.77
N THR A 265 -15.19 -9.94 -20.20
CA THR A 265 -14.16 -10.06 -19.16
C THR A 265 -14.29 -8.92 -18.16
N VAL A 266 -14.04 -9.22 -16.88
CA VAL A 266 -14.00 -8.23 -15.79
C VAL A 266 -12.60 -8.20 -15.19
N ILE A 267 -12.04 -7.02 -15.00
CA ILE A 267 -10.76 -6.79 -14.30
C ILE A 267 -11.04 -6.03 -13.00
N LEU A 268 -10.77 -6.65 -11.85
CA LEU A 268 -10.86 -6.02 -10.55
C LEU A 268 -9.51 -5.38 -10.17
N ALA A 269 -9.52 -4.06 -9.97
CA ALA A 269 -8.39 -3.25 -9.56
C ALA A 269 -8.77 -2.31 -8.40
N THR A 270 -9.50 -2.84 -7.42
CA THR A 270 -10.21 -2.05 -6.38
C THR A 270 -9.36 -1.60 -5.20
N GLY A 271 -8.07 -1.97 -5.16
CA GLY A 271 -7.18 -1.72 -4.02
C GLY A 271 -7.43 -2.64 -2.82
N GLY A 272 -6.76 -2.36 -1.70
CA GLY A 272 -6.79 -3.19 -0.49
C GLY A 272 -7.92 -2.89 0.49
N ILE A 273 -7.74 -3.36 1.73
CA ILE A 273 -8.72 -3.33 2.82
C ILE A 273 -8.42 -2.34 3.95
N GLY A 274 -7.53 -1.36 3.75
CA GLY A 274 -7.02 -0.54 4.85
C GLY A 274 -8.10 0.18 5.68
N ARG A 275 -9.31 0.40 5.14
CA ARG A 275 -10.44 1.02 5.84
C ARG A 275 -11.26 0.08 6.71
N LEU A 276 -10.93 -1.20 6.74
CA LEU A 276 -11.44 -2.10 7.77
C LEU A 276 -10.79 -1.83 9.14
N HIS A 277 -9.74 -1.01 9.21
CA HIS A 277 -9.08 -0.63 10.46
C HIS A 277 -8.75 -1.85 11.33
N ILE A 278 -8.11 -2.85 10.72
CA ILE A 278 -7.80 -4.15 11.31
C ILE A 278 -7.20 -3.97 12.71
N GLN A 279 -7.81 -4.63 13.70
CA GLN A 279 -7.42 -4.56 15.11
C GLN A 279 -7.44 -3.15 15.72
N GLY A 280 -8.26 -2.25 15.16
CA GLY A 280 -8.39 -0.86 15.61
C GLY A 280 -7.22 0.05 15.20
N PHE A 281 -6.30 -0.42 14.34
CA PHE A 281 -5.20 0.41 13.90
C PHE A 281 -5.69 1.54 12.98
N PRO A 282 -5.13 2.76 13.11
CA PRO A 282 -5.31 3.78 12.09
C PRO A 282 -4.71 3.30 10.77
N THR A 283 -5.13 3.90 9.66
CA THR A 283 -4.67 3.50 8.32
C THR A 283 -4.11 4.67 7.54
N SER A 284 -3.08 4.38 6.76
CA SER A 284 -2.55 5.28 5.73
C SER A 284 -3.30 5.18 4.41
N ASN A 285 -4.28 4.27 4.31
CA ASN A 285 -5.02 4.01 3.08
C ASN A 285 -6.07 5.08 2.78
N HIS A 286 -6.39 5.20 1.50
CA HIS A 286 -7.41 6.08 0.98
C HIS A 286 -8.79 5.65 1.50
N TYR A 287 -9.75 6.57 1.51
CA TYR A 287 -11.13 6.23 1.93
C TYR A 287 -11.77 5.17 1.04
N GLY A 288 -11.27 5.00 -0.19
CA GLY A 288 -11.70 3.94 -1.10
C GLY A 288 -11.14 2.54 -0.82
N ALA A 289 -10.23 2.32 0.12
CA ALA A 289 -9.62 1.00 0.35
C ALA A 289 -10.47 0.12 1.29
N THR A 290 -11.65 -0.32 0.83
CA THR A 290 -12.63 -1.08 1.61
C THR A 290 -12.69 -2.57 1.26
N GLY A 291 -11.78 -3.06 0.40
CA GLY A 291 -11.66 -4.48 0.12
C GLY A 291 -12.65 -5.08 -0.87
N ASP A 292 -13.34 -4.26 -1.66
CA ASP A 292 -14.54 -4.64 -2.42
C ASP A 292 -14.36 -5.88 -3.31
N ALA A 293 -13.20 -6.04 -3.96
CA ALA A 293 -12.92 -7.20 -4.80
C ALA A 293 -12.92 -8.53 -4.04
N LEU A 294 -12.54 -8.55 -2.76
CA LEU A 294 -12.40 -9.78 -2.00
C LEU A 294 -13.74 -10.49 -1.81
N PRO A 295 -14.78 -9.90 -1.19
CA PRO A 295 -16.04 -10.59 -0.98
C PRO A 295 -16.78 -10.88 -2.30
N MET A 296 -16.69 -9.99 -3.31
CA MET A 296 -17.30 -10.23 -4.63
C MET A 296 -16.69 -11.45 -5.34
N SER A 297 -15.36 -11.50 -5.43
CA SER A 297 -14.68 -12.65 -6.05
C SER A 297 -14.86 -13.93 -5.22
N TYR A 298 -14.86 -13.82 -3.89
CA TYR A 298 -15.07 -14.94 -2.97
C TYR A 298 -16.42 -15.62 -3.16
N ARG A 299 -17.50 -14.84 -3.27
CA ARG A 299 -18.86 -15.36 -3.53
C ARG A 299 -18.97 -16.04 -4.88
N LEU A 300 -18.21 -15.60 -5.88
CA LEU A 300 -18.14 -16.23 -7.19
C LEU A 300 -17.25 -17.50 -7.20
N GLY A 301 -16.61 -17.83 -6.09
CA GLY A 301 -15.81 -19.05 -5.92
C GLY A 301 -14.30 -18.84 -6.07
N ALA A 302 -13.81 -17.60 -6.20
CA ALA A 302 -12.39 -17.33 -6.28
C ALA A 302 -11.69 -17.61 -4.94
N LYS A 303 -10.56 -18.31 -5.01
CA LYS A 303 -9.69 -18.56 -3.85
C LYS A 303 -8.92 -17.29 -3.49
N LEU A 304 -8.77 -17.01 -2.20
CA LEU A 304 -7.89 -15.95 -1.71
C LEU A 304 -6.58 -16.55 -1.16
N LEU A 305 -5.49 -15.80 -1.24
CA LEU A 305 -4.18 -16.20 -0.70
C LEU A 305 -3.73 -15.24 0.41
N GLN A 306 -3.00 -15.78 1.39
CA GLN A 306 -2.38 -15.02 2.49
C GLN A 306 -3.33 -14.01 3.18
N ILE A 307 -4.59 -14.41 3.38
CA ILE A 307 -5.63 -13.59 4.00
C ILE A 307 -5.37 -13.28 5.48
N ASP A 308 -4.31 -13.82 6.07
CA ASP A 308 -3.94 -13.65 7.48
C ASP A 308 -2.86 -12.60 7.73
N THR A 309 -2.31 -11.97 6.69
CA THR A 309 -1.15 -11.07 6.82
C THR A 309 -1.41 -9.68 6.24
N PHE A 310 -1.07 -8.68 7.05
CA PHE A 310 -1.23 -7.27 6.72
C PHE A 310 0.05 -6.53 7.07
N GLN A 311 0.40 -5.56 6.25
CA GLN A 311 1.57 -4.75 6.51
C GLN A 311 1.20 -3.50 7.31
N TYR A 312 1.89 -3.32 8.43
CA TYR A 312 1.86 -2.11 9.24
C TYR A 312 3.10 -1.27 8.93
N HIS A 313 2.89 -0.05 8.43
CA HIS A 313 3.99 0.89 8.23
C HIS A 313 4.44 1.43 9.59
N PRO A 314 5.74 1.43 9.93
CA PRO A 314 6.20 1.82 11.26
C PRO A 314 5.88 3.27 11.62
N THR A 315 5.93 4.16 10.62
CA THR A 315 5.84 5.61 10.81
C THR A 315 4.54 6.16 10.21
N GLY A 316 3.41 5.90 10.87
CA GLY A 316 2.16 6.63 10.66
C GLY A 316 2.04 7.76 11.68
N ALA A 317 1.59 8.93 11.27
CA ALA A 317 1.46 10.05 12.20
C ALA A 317 0.40 9.76 13.27
N VAL A 318 0.63 10.20 14.51
CA VAL A 318 -0.38 10.17 15.59
C VAL A 318 -0.68 11.55 16.16
N TYR A 319 0.07 12.55 15.72
CA TYR A 319 -0.17 13.97 15.98
C TYR A 319 0.32 14.79 14.78
N PRO A 320 -0.43 15.81 14.33
CA PRO A 320 -1.69 16.30 14.85
C PRO A 320 -2.85 15.33 14.54
N GLU A 321 -3.97 15.50 15.24
CA GLU A 321 -5.13 14.58 15.20
C GLU A 321 -5.68 14.40 13.76
N GLN A 322 -5.60 15.44 12.94
CA GLN A 322 -6.04 15.44 11.55
C GLN A 322 -5.18 14.57 10.63
N LEU A 323 -3.97 14.21 11.07
CA LEU A 323 -3.03 13.38 10.31
C LEU A 323 -2.95 11.95 10.82
N ILE A 324 -3.80 11.51 11.76
CA ILE A 324 -3.70 10.16 12.31
C ILE A 324 -3.69 9.09 11.20
N GLY A 325 -2.66 8.25 11.22
CA GLY A 325 -2.44 7.19 10.24
C GLY A 325 -1.83 7.67 8.92
N ALA A 326 -1.75 8.98 8.67
CA ALA A 326 -1.10 9.50 7.47
C ALA A 326 0.37 9.07 7.44
N LEU A 327 0.81 8.67 6.24
CA LEU A 327 2.15 8.14 6.04
C LEU A 327 3.20 9.23 6.30
N VAL A 328 4.16 8.90 7.16
CA VAL A 328 5.45 9.61 7.26
C VAL A 328 6.47 8.70 6.56
N THR A 329 6.95 9.13 5.38
CA THR A 329 7.71 8.26 4.46
C THR A 329 8.88 7.55 5.11
N GLU A 330 9.09 6.29 4.70
CA GLU A 330 10.27 5.51 5.03
C GLU A 330 11.58 6.19 4.63
N GLY A 331 11.55 7.07 3.61
CA GLY A 331 12.71 7.84 3.18
C GLY A 331 13.39 8.63 4.30
N ILE A 332 12.63 9.13 5.29
CA ILE A 332 13.21 9.82 6.45
C ILE A 332 14.11 8.91 7.26
N ARG A 333 13.69 7.66 7.50
CA ARG A 333 14.51 6.66 8.19
C ARG A 333 15.71 6.26 7.34
N SER A 334 15.50 6.07 6.04
CA SER A 334 16.56 5.73 5.08
C SER A 334 17.66 6.80 5.00
N GLU A 335 17.30 8.07 5.19
CA GLU A 335 18.21 9.23 5.17
C GLU A 335 18.72 9.63 6.57
N GLY A 336 18.51 8.79 7.59
CA GLY A 336 19.17 8.92 8.90
C GLY A 336 18.31 9.43 10.04
N GLY A 337 17.01 9.64 9.85
CA GLY A 337 16.09 10.03 10.92
C GLY A 337 16.00 8.95 12.01
N HIS A 338 16.22 9.35 13.26
CA HIS A 338 16.23 8.44 14.40
C HIS A 338 14.85 8.21 15.02
N LEU A 339 14.57 6.98 15.44
CA LEU A 339 13.40 6.66 16.27
C LEU A 339 13.74 6.77 17.76
N VAL A 340 12.94 7.56 18.49
CA VAL A 340 13.26 7.98 19.87
C VAL A 340 12.05 7.81 20.79
N ASN A 341 12.23 7.13 21.92
CA ASN A 341 11.17 6.92 22.89
C ASN A 341 10.95 8.16 23.80
N ALA A 342 10.00 8.11 24.73
CA ALA A 342 9.69 9.21 25.66
C ALA A 342 10.82 9.53 26.66
N ARG A 343 11.83 8.67 26.78
CA ARG A 343 13.03 8.89 27.61
C ARG A 343 14.16 9.56 26.83
N GLY A 344 13.95 9.88 25.56
CA GLY A 344 14.99 10.45 24.69
C GLY A 344 15.99 9.42 24.19
N GLU A 345 15.69 8.12 24.29
CA GLU A 345 16.58 7.01 23.92
C GLU A 345 16.28 6.54 22.49
N ARG A 346 17.34 6.29 21.71
CA ARG A 346 17.24 5.58 20.42
C ARG A 346 17.17 4.08 20.71
N PHE A 347 16.25 3.34 20.09
CA PHE A 347 15.91 1.98 20.54
C PHE A 347 15.88 0.90 19.46
N VAL A 348 16.09 1.25 18.19
CA VAL A 348 16.04 0.32 17.05
C VAL A 348 16.91 0.81 15.90
N ASN A 349 17.42 -0.12 15.08
CA ASN A 349 18.01 0.22 13.78
C ASN A 349 16.88 0.55 12.78
N GLU A 350 16.86 1.77 12.27
CA GLU A 350 15.76 2.29 11.44
C GLU A 350 15.74 1.67 10.01
N LEU A 351 16.79 0.95 9.62
CA LEU A 351 16.95 0.22 8.35
C LEU A 351 16.60 -1.28 8.46
N ASP A 352 16.05 -1.73 9.59
CA ASP A 352 15.43 -3.05 9.70
C ASP A 352 14.08 -3.11 8.94
N THR A 353 13.56 -4.33 8.76
CA THR A 353 12.29 -4.56 8.06
C THR A 353 11.09 -3.99 8.83
N ARG A 354 10.00 -3.70 8.12
CA ARG A 354 8.83 -2.98 8.67
C ARG A 354 8.19 -3.69 9.86
N ASP A 355 8.07 -5.00 9.80
CA ASP A 355 7.57 -5.85 10.89
C ASP A 355 8.42 -5.70 12.18
N VAL A 356 9.75 -5.68 12.06
CA VAL A 356 10.68 -5.49 13.17
C VAL A 356 10.53 -4.11 13.79
N VAL A 357 10.60 -3.06 12.96
CA VAL A 357 10.54 -1.67 13.45
C VAL A 357 9.17 -1.37 14.05
N SER A 358 8.07 -1.83 13.43
CA SER A 358 6.73 -1.70 13.99
C SER A 358 6.60 -2.41 15.34
N SER A 359 7.14 -3.63 15.47
CA SER A 359 7.14 -4.38 16.73
C SER A 359 7.95 -3.68 17.82
N ALA A 360 9.09 -3.10 17.48
CA ALA A 360 9.91 -2.32 18.41
C ALA A 360 9.16 -1.09 18.93
N ILE A 361 8.46 -0.35 18.05
CA ILE A 361 7.66 0.82 18.46
C ILE A 361 6.50 0.41 19.39
N ILE A 362 5.80 -0.67 19.05
CA ILE A 362 4.72 -1.22 19.88
C ILE A 362 5.25 -1.60 21.27
N ARG A 363 6.39 -2.30 21.33
CA ARG A 363 7.08 -2.64 22.59
C ARG A 363 7.36 -1.40 23.44
N GLU A 364 7.94 -0.35 22.86
CA GLU A 364 8.22 0.88 23.62
C GLU A 364 6.94 1.48 24.22
N CYS A 365 5.84 1.48 23.46
CA CYS A 365 4.57 2.02 23.92
C CYS A 365 3.91 1.15 25.01
N GLU A 366 3.86 -0.16 24.82
CA GLU A 366 3.25 -1.11 25.77
C GLU A 366 4.04 -1.22 27.08
N GLU A 367 5.36 -1.02 27.04
CA GLU A 367 6.23 -1.04 28.22
C GLU A 367 6.40 0.35 28.88
N GLY A 368 5.51 1.30 28.56
CA GLY A 368 5.45 2.60 29.23
C GLY A 368 6.59 3.56 28.87
N ARG A 369 7.30 3.31 27.77
CA ARG A 369 8.33 4.19 27.20
C ARG A 369 7.82 4.99 26.00
N GLY A 370 6.56 4.83 25.61
CA GLY A 370 5.92 5.65 24.59
C GLY A 370 5.54 7.05 25.07
N VAL A 371 5.35 7.95 24.11
CA VAL A 371 4.79 9.29 24.30
C VAL A 371 3.27 9.19 24.22
N ARG A 372 2.57 9.87 25.13
CA ARG A 372 1.11 9.92 25.15
C ARG A 372 0.59 11.29 24.72
N THR A 373 -0.28 11.33 23.71
CA THR A 373 -0.95 12.57 23.27
C THR A 373 -2.05 12.99 24.26
N ALA A 374 -2.53 14.23 24.13
CA ALA A 374 -3.68 14.71 24.88
C ALA A 374 -4.95 13.88 24.62
N THR A 375 -5.09 13.32 23.41
CA THR A 375 -6.19 12.42 23.02
C THR A 375 -5.96 10.96 23.45
N GLY A 376 -4.89 10.69 24.18
CA GLY A 376 -4.60 9.38 24.75
C GLY A 376 -3.95 8.38 23.80
N ARG A 377 -3.58 8.80 22.58
CA ARG A 377 -2.82 7.97 21.64
C ARG A 377 -1.39 7.82 22.09
N LEU A 378 -0.81 6.67 21.76
CA LEU A 378 0.59 6.37 22.03
C LEU A 378 1.39 6.50 20.75
N GLY A 379 2.66 6.86 20.91
CA GLY A 379 3.61 6.95 19.81
C GLY A 379 5.03 7.07 20.31
N VAL A 380 5.95 7.21 19.38
CA VAL A 380 7.35 7.56 19.61
C VAL A 380 7.71 8.72 18.67
N TRP A 381 8.86 9.34 18.89
CA TRP A 381 9.35 10.40 18.03
C TRP A 381 10.12 9.84 16.84
N LEU A 382 9.92 10.43 15.67
CA LEU A 382 10.83 10.38 14.53
C LEU A 382 11.54 11.72 14.42
N ASP A 383 12.85 11.72 14.61
CA ASP A 383 13.69 12.91 14.66
C ASP A 383 13.99 13.43 13.24
N THR A 384 12.99 14.04 12.59
CA THR A 384 13.11 14.61 11.22
C THR A 384 14.15 15.74 11.09
N PRO A 385 14.34 16.65 12.07
CA PRO A 385 15.37 17.70 11.97
C PRO A 385 16.80 17.15 11.86
N LEU A 386 17.02 15.88 12.22
CA LEU A 386 18.33 15.25 12.15
C LEU A 386 18.88 15.20 10.71
N LEU A 387 18.02 15.14 9.70
CA LEU A 387 18.45 15.15 8.30
C LEU A 387 19.17 16.46 7.95
N ASP A 388 18.63 17.60 8.38
CA ASP A 388 19.27 18.90 8.17
C ASP A 388 20.56 19.04 8.97
N VAL A 389 20.63 18.43 10.17
CA VAL A 389 21.85 18.42 10.99
C VAL A 389 22.96 17.59 10.34
N GLU A 390 22.64 16.44 9.73
CA GLU A 390 23.62 15.54 9.11
C GLU A 390 24.02 15.95 7.69
N SER A 391 23.05 16.42 6.90
CA SER A 391 23.23 16.65 5.45
C SER A 391 23.20 18.12 5.04
N GLY A 392 23.03 19.03 6.01
CA GLY A 392 22.98 20.47 5.80
C GLY A 392 21.57 21.04 5.77
N SER A 393 21.47 22.32 6.14
CA SER A 393 20.20 23.05 6.24
C SER A 393 19.42 23.01 4.93
N GLY A 394 18.12 22.74 5.01
CA GLY A 394 17.21 22.68 3.85
C GLY A 394 17.16 21.31 3.15
N THR A 395 17.82 20.29 3.70
CA THR A 395 17.74 18.92 3.18
C THR A 395 16.31 18.41 3.21
N LEU A 396 15.61 18.59 4.32
CA LEU A 396 14.23 18.12 4.49
C LEU A 396 13.27 18.81 3.51
N ASP A 397 13.40 20.13 3.32
CA ASP A 397 12.61 20.90 2.34
C ASP A 397 12.86 20.45 0.90
N LYS A 398 14.10 20.10 0.57
CA LYS A 398 14.49 19.66 -0.77
C LYS A 398 14.04 18.24 -1.07
N HIS A 399 14.24 17.31 -0.14
CA HIS A 399 14.01 15.88 -0.37
C HIS A 399 12.59 15.44 -0.04
N PHE A 400 11.92 16.11 0.91
CA PHE A 400 10.57 15.76 1.39
C PHE A 400 9.60 16.95 1.38
N PRO A 401 9.49 17.68 0.26
CA PRO A 401 8.73 18.91 0.18
C PRO A 401 7.23 18.71 0.42
N ALA A 402 6.64 17.56 0.03
CA ALA A 402 5.23 17.29 0.27
C ALA A 402 4.96 17.12 1.77
N MET A 403 5.83 16.41 2.48
CA MET A 403 5.70 16.21 3.92
C MET A 403 5.85 17.53 4.70
N VAL A 404 6.85 18.37 4.36
CA VAL A 404 7.00 19.68 5.03
C VAL A 404 5.74 20.53 4.82
N ARG A 405 5.20 20.59 3.59
CA ARG A 405 3.93 21.29 3.32
C ARG A 405 2.75 20.69 4.08
N GLN A 406 2.69 19.37 4.22
CA GLN A 406 1.60 18.68 4.91
C GLN A 406 1.53 19.09 6.39
N TYR A 407 2.66 19.06 7.11
CA TYR A 407 2.71 19.43 8.52
C TYR A 407 2.56 20.94 8.74
N LYS A 408 3.14 21.76 7.84
CA LYS A 408 3.02 23.22 7.89
C LYS A 408 1.56 23.70 7.84
N ARG A 409 0.68 23.01 7.12
CA ARG A 409 -0.78 23.29 7.09
C ARG A 409 -1.44 23.21 8.46
N TYR A 410 -0.86 22.46 9.39
CA TYR A 410 -1.33 22.31 10.76
C TYR A 410 -0.46 23.08 11.77
N GLY A 411 0.36 24.02 11.30
CA GLY A 411 1.19 24.86 12.15
C GLY A 411 2.40 24.15 12.76
N LEU A 412 2.82 23.00 12.21
CA LEU A 412 3.97 22.23 12.69
C LEU A 412 5.15 22.35 11.72
N ASP A 413 6.33 22.63 12.25
CA ASP A 413 7.57 22.78 11.49
C ASP A 413 8.50 21.58 11.73
N ILE A 414 8.37 20.57 10.88
CA ILE A 414 9.12 19.32 11.00
C ILE A 414 10.61 19.45 10.65
N THR A 415 11.04 20.61 10.13
CA THR A 415 12.46 20.95 9.96
C THR A 415 13.11 21.31 11.30
N LYS A 416 12.31 21.70 12.30
CA LYS A 416 12.79 22.10 13.63
C LYS A 416 12.45 21.08 14.69
N ASP A 417 11.28 20.46 14.58
CA ASP A 417 10.69 19.61 15.59
C ASP A 417 10.48 18.16 15.10
N PRO A 418 10.69 17.14 15.97
CA PRO A 418 10.41 15.75 15.62
C PRO A 418 8.91 15.50 15.43
N VAL A 419 8.60 14.50 14.61
CA VAL A 419 7.22 14.06 14.32
C VAL A 419 6.83 12.92 15.26
N LEU A 420 5.59 12.94 15.75
CA LEU A 420 5.08 11.85 16.58
C LEU A 420 4.41 10.77 15.72
N ILE A 421 4.91 9.55 15.82
CA ILE A 421 4.52 8.42 14.98
C ILE A 421 4.15 7.17 15.77
N TYR A 422 3.38 6.28 15.14
CA TYR A 422 3.07 4.93 15.59
C TYR A 422 2.77 4.05 14.37
N PRO A 423 2.87 2.70 14.48
CA PRO A 423 2.51 1.84 13.37
C PRO A 423 1.08 2.04 12.89
N THR A 424 0.89 2.03 11.57
CA THR A 424 -0.42 2.22 10.92
C THR A 424 -0.63 1.14 9.86
N LEU A 425 -1.86 0.65 9.72
CA LEU A 425 -2.23 -0.26 8.65
C LEU A 425 -1.93 0.40 7.29
N HIS A 426 -1.29 -0.35 6.39
CA HIS A 426 -0.71 0.26 5.20
C HIS A 426 -0.91 -0.54 3.91
N TYR A 427 -0.79 -1.86 3.95
CA TYR A 427 -0.90 -2.65 2.72
C TYR A 427 -1.47 -4.04 3.02
N GLN A 428 -2.29 -4.55 2.12
CA GLN A 428 -2.73 -5.94 2.14
C GLN A 428 -1.79 -6.83 1.33
N ASN A 429 -1.07 -7.74 1.99
CA ASN A 429 -0.14 -8.64 1.28
C ASN A 429 -0.86 -9.73 0.48
N GLY A 430 -1.95 -10.25 1.03
CA GLY A 430 -2.82 -11.24 0.39
C GLY A 430 -3.85 -10.64 -0.56
N GLY A 431 -4.73 -11.47 -1.09
CA GLY A 431 -5.77 -11.04 -2.02
C GLY A 431 -6.30 -12.19 -2.85
N VAL A 432 -6.97 -11.88 -3.96
CA VAL A 432 -7.49 -12.89 -4.88
C VAL A 432 -6.35 -13.65 -5.54
N GLN A 433 -6.41 -14.98 -5.52
CA GLN A 433 -5.46 -15.82 -6.25
C GLN A 433 -5.56 -15.54 -7.74
N ILE A 434 -4.42 -15.29 -8.38
CA ILE A 434 -4.29 -15.10 -9.82
C ILE A 434 -3.17 -15.96 -10.39
N ASP A 435 -3.26 -16.25 -11.69
CA ASP A 435 -2.16 -16.77 -12.48
C ASP A 435 -1.26 -15.63 -13.01
N VAL A 436 -0.23 -16.00 -13.80
CA VAL A 436 0.71 -15.03 -14.41
C VAL A 436 0.07 -14.06 -15.41
N ASN A 437 -1.12 -14.37 -15.91
CA ASN A 437 -1.89 -13.50 -16.81
C ASN A 437 -2.85 -12.58 -16.02
N GLY A 438 -2.89 -12.72 -14.69
CA GLY A 438 -3.82 -12.00 -13.82
C GLY A 438 -5.22 -12.61 -13.77
N GLU A 439 -5.47 -13.77 -14.39
CA GLU A 439 -6.77 -14.45 -14.33
C GLU A 439 -6.89 -15.18 -12.99
N SER A 440 -8.06 -15.04 -12.35
CA SER A 440 -8.36 -15.77 -11.13
C SER A 440 -8.74 -17.23 -11.42
N GLY A 441 -9.01 -18.01 -10.38
CA GLY A 441 -9.61 -19.34 -10.54
C GLY A 441 -11.02 -19.34 -11.16
N VAL A 442 -11.64 -18.16 -11.31
CA VAL A 442 -12.92 -17.93 -11.98
C VAL A 442 -12.64 -17.41 -13.38
N ARG A 443 -13.11 -18.14 -14.40
CA ARG A 443 -12.90 -17.76 -15.80
C ARG A 443 -13.49 -16.39 -16.12
N ASN A 444 -12.79 -15.64 -16.95
CA ASN A 444 -13.11 -14.26 -17.35
C ASN A 444 -13.05 -13.22 -16.21
N LEU A 445 -12.60 -13.60 -15.01
CA LEU A 445 -12.37 -12.69 -13.90
C LEU A 445 -10.87 -12.52 -13.67
N PHE A 446 -10.37 -11.32 -13.93
CA PHE A 446 -8.99 -10.93 -13.74
C PHE A 446 -8.87 -10.00 -12.53
N VAL A 447 -7.71 -9.99 -11.88
CA VAL A 447 -7.44 -9.11 -10.73
C VAL A 447 -6.04 -8.52 -10.83
N ALA A 448 -5.91 -7.23 -10.55
CA ALA A 448 -4.64 -6.51 -10.60
C ALA A 448 -4.46 -5.53 -9.42
N GLY A 449 -3.20 -5.20 -9.12
CA GLY A 449 -2.84 -4.32 -8.01
C GLY A 449 -3.06 -4.96 -6.64
N GLU A 450 -3.24 -4.15 -5.60
CA GLU A 450 -3.36 -4.59 -4.19
C GLU A 450 -4.55 -5.54 -3.90
N ALA A 451 -5.49 -5.69 -4.85
CA ALA A 451 -6.58 -6.65 -4.74
C ALA A 451 -6.13 -8.10 -4.96
N SER A 452 -4.98 -8.34 -5.62
CA SER A 452 -4.46 -9.69 -5.89
C SER A 452 -3.54 -10.20 -4.79
N GLY A 453 -3.49 -11.52 -4.64
CA GLY A 453 -2.63 -12.24 -3.70
C GLY A 453 -1.46 -12.94 -4.36
N GLY A 454 -0.53 -13.48 -3.56
CA GLY A 454 0.57 -14.32 -4.01
C GLY A 454 1.88 -13.58 -4.31
N LEU A 455 1.84 -12.38 -4.90
CA LEU A 455 3.06 -11.68 -5.35
C LEU A 455 4.03 -11.31 -4.21
N HIS A 456 3.50 -10.85 -3.07
CA HIS A 456 4.30 -10.26 -1.99
C HIS A 456 4.58 -11.20 -0.81
N GLY A 457 4.04 -12.41 -0.84
CA GLY A 457 4.16 -13.37 0.26
C GLY A 457 3.59 -12.80 1.56
N ARG A 458 4.38 -12.85 2.64
CA ARG A 458 3.94 -12.38 3.98
C ARG A 458 4.43 -11.00 4.38
N ASN A 459 5.23 -10.36 3.55
CA ASN A 459 5.68 -8.99 3.80
C ASN A 459 6.18 -8.36 2.50
N ARG A 460 5.46 -7.34 2.05
CA ARG A 460 5.81 -6.59 0.84
C ARG A 460 7.07 -5.73 1.05
N LEU A 461 8.01 -5.75 0.10
CA LEU A 461 9.09 -4.77 0.05
C LEU A 461 8.61 -3.39 -0.39
N MET A 462 9.25 -2.35 0.15
CA MET A 462 9.02 -0.96 -0.27
C MET A 462 9.16 -0.83 -1.79
N GLY A 463 8.26 -0.04 -2.40
CA GLY A 463 8.28 0.28 -3.83
C GLY A 463 7.90 -0.85 -4.79
N ASN A 464 7.59 -2.06 -4.33
CA ASN A 464 7.09 -3.15 -5.20
C ASN A 464 5.57 -3.13 -5.44
N SER A 465 4.81 -2.17 -4.88
CA SER A 465 3.34 -2.13 -5.03
C SER A 465 2.87 -1.23 -6.17
N LEU A 466 3.62 -0.17 -6.47
CA LEU A 466 3.43 0.61 -7.69
C LEU A 466 3.93 -0.24 -8.86
#